data_AF-A0A9E2D354-F1
#
_entry.id   AF-A0A9E2D354-F1
#
_cell.length_a   1.000
_cell.length_b   1.000
_cell.length_c   1.000
_cell.angle_alpha   90.00
_cell.angle_beta   90.00
_cell.angle_gamma   90.00
#
_symmetry.space_group_name_H-M   'P 1'
#
loop_
_entity.id
_entity.type
_entity.pdbx_description
1 polymer ?
#
loop_
_entity_poly.entity_id
_entity_poly.type
_entity_poly.pdbx_seq_one_letter_code
_entity_poly.pdbx_strand_id
1 'polypeptide(L)'
;MIRVRIGDSERELPSLSESWIYQQINRRKADGLSICVRVFINDDRLNMSLSSAGCPQDTTGGRPPTRYEKEIFDLWEKRGLNMENFHGGNLVAFLKQLKA
;
A
#
# COMPACT_ATOMS: atom_id res chain seq x y z
N MET A 1 11.26 -5.74 -6.39
CA MET A 1 10.05 -5.42 -7.17
C MET A 1 8.98 -4.92 -6.22
N ILE A 2 8.29 -3.82 -6.57
CA ILE A 2 7.17 -3.30 -5.78
C ILE A 2 5.94 -3.21 -6.68
N ARG A 3 4.85 -3.82 -6.24
CA ARG A 3 3.56 -3.87 -6.94
C ARG A 3 2.47 -3.29 -6.05
N VAL A 4 1.61 -2.47 -6.63
CA VAL A 4 0.51 -1.81 -5.91
C VAL A 4 -0.79 -2.14 -6.59
N ARG A 5 -1.71 -2.71 -5.82
CA ARG A 5 -3.07 -3.04 -6.22
C ARG A 5 -4.04 -2.13 -5.47
N ILE A 6 -4.90 -1.43 -6.20
CA ILE A 6 -5.98 -0.60 -5.65
C ILE A 6 -7.29 -1.18 -6.19
N GLY A 7 -8.05 -1.87 -5.33
CA GLY A 7 -9.12 -2.82 -5.69
C GLY A 7 -8.71 -3.75 -6.85
N ASP A 8 -9.30 -3.63 -8.04
CA ASP A 8 -8.99 -4.55 -9.17
C ASP A 8 -7.89 -4.05 -10.11
N SER A 9 -7.39 -2.84 -9.91
CA SER A 9 -6.34 -2.27 -10.74
C SER A 9 -4.98 -2.46 -10.09
N GLU A 10 -4.01 -2.97 -10.84
CA GLU A 10 -2.66 -3.24 -10.37
C GLU A 10 -1.61 -2.58 -11.27
N ARG A 11 -0.55 -2.05 -10.65
CA ARG A 11 0.59 -1.42 -11.32
C ARG A 11 1.89 -1.74 -10.58
N GLU A 12 2.98 -1.82 -11.31
CA GLU A 12 4.31 -2.04 -10.76
C GLU A 12 5.16 -0.77 -10.86
N LEU A 13 6.09 -0.59 -9.91
CA LEU A 13 7.14 0.40 -10.03
C LEU A 13 8.18 -0.02 -11.09
N PRO A 14 8.66 0.90 -11.95
CA PRO A 14 8.51 2.35 -11.91
C PRO A 14 7.29 2.92 -12.67
N SER A 15 6.50 2.10 -13.36
CA SER A 15 5.41 2.53 -14.25
C SER A 15 4.23 3.23 -13.55
N LEU A 16 4.16 3.12 -12.22
CA LEU A 16 3.12 3.69 -11.40
C LEU A 16 3.32 5.21 -11.21
N SER A 17 2.36 5.99 -11.72
CA SER A 17 2.33 7.45 -11.59
C SER A 17 1.49 7.90 -10.39
N GLU A 18 1.82 9.07 -9.85
CA GLU A 18 1.03 9.71 -8.79
C GLU A 18 -0.40 10.00 -9.25
N SER A 19 -0.57 10.45 -10.51
CA SER A 19 -1.87 10.70 -11.11
C SER A 19 -2.77 9.47 -11.14
N TRP A 20 -2.19 8.29 -11.42
CA TRP A 20 -2.94 7.04 -11.40
C TRP A 20 -3.41 6.69 -9.98
N ILE A 21 -2.57 6.87 -8.95
CA ILE A 21 -2.96 6.65 -7.55
C ILE A 21 -4.14 7.56 -7.19
N TYR A 22 -4.03 8.86 -7.46
CA TYR A 22 -5.10 9.82 -7.17
C TYR A 22 -6.39 9.46 -7.90
N GLN A 23 -6.31 9.09 -9.18
CA GLN A 23 -7.47 8.69 -9.96
C GLN A 23 -8.16 7.46 -9.36
N GLN A 24 -7.41 6.41 -9.00
CA GLN A 24 -7.96 5.18 -8.44
C GLN A 24 -8.61 5.38 -7.07
N ILE A 25 -8.00 6.21 -6.21
CA ILE A 25 -8.52 6.50 -4.87
C ILE A 25 -9.74 7.41 -4.94
N ASN A 26 -9.67 8.50 -5.73
CA ASN A 26 -10.78 9.45 -5.85
C ASN A 26 -12.00 8.81 -6.51
N ARG A 27 -11.81 7.94 -7.52
CA ARG A 27 -12.91 7.17 -8.12
C ARG A 27 -13.63 6.32 -7.08
N ARG A 28 -12.90 5.57 -6.25
CA ARG A 28 -13.52 4.75 -5.20
C ARG A 28 -14.26 5.59 -4.15
N LYS A 29 -13.67 6.72 -3.73
CA LYS A 29 -14.34 7.66 -2.83
C LYS A 29 -15.64 8.20 -3.43
N ALA A 30 -15.63 8.57 -4.71
CA ALA A 30 -16.81 9.05 -5.43
C ALA A 30 -17.90 7.96 -5.56
N ASP A 31 -17.49 6.71 -5.73
CA ASP A 31 -18.37 5.54 -5.80
C ASP A 31 -18.86 5.07 -4.40
N GLY A 32 -18.43 5.73 -3.32
CA GLY A 32 -18.77 5.34 -1.93
C GLY A 32 -18.15 4.01 -1.49
N LEU A 33 -17.11 3.55 -2.18
CA LEU A 33 -16.46 2.26 -1.93
C LEU A 33 -15.27 2.41 -0.97
N SER A 34 -15.09 1.42 -0.10
CA SER A 34 -13.90 1.31 0.75
C SER A 34 -12.61 1.23 -0.08
N ILE A 35 -11.58 1.92 0.38
CA ILE A 35 -10.30 1.98 -0.33
C ILE A 35 -9.44 0.80 0.12
N CYS A 36 -9.52 -0.30 -0.63
CA CYS A 36 -8.57 -1.40 -0.50
C CYS A 36 -7.32 -1.13 -1.34
N VAL A 37 -6.19 -0.90 -0.67
CA VAL A 37 -4.86 -0.86 -1.26
C VAL A 37 -4.03 -2.00 -0.70
N ARG A 38 -3.42 -2.76 -1.61
CA ARG A 38 -2.43 -3.77 -1.28
C ARG A 38 -1.09 -3.41 -1.93
N VAL A 39 -0.03 -3.38 -1.14
CA VAL A 39 1.34 -3.19 -1.64
C VAL A 39 2.12 -4.46 -1.41
N PHE A 40 2.67 -5.01 -2.48
CA PHE A 40 3.53 -6.19 -2.46
C PHE A 40 4.97 -5.73 -2.68
N ILE A 41 5.86 -6.11 -1.78
CA ILE A 41 7.29 -5.84 -1.84
C ILE A 41 7.99 -7.19 -1.91
N ASN A 42 8.73 -7.41 -2.98
CA ASN A 42 9.48 -8.65 -3.20
C ASN A 42 10.88 -8.31 -3.74
N ASP A 43 11.87 -8.41 -2.88
CA ASP A 43 13.31 -8.34 -3.19
C ASP A 43 14.08 -9.36 -2.34
N ASP A 44 15.41 -9.41 -2.50
CA ASP A 44 16.27 -10.39 -1.82
C ASP A 44 16.22 -10.29 -0.27
N ARG A 45 15.76 -9.18 0.29
CA ARG A 45 15.72 -8.89 1.73
C ARG A 45 14.30 -8.78 2.29
N LEU A 46 13.31 -8.50 1.43
CA LEU A 46 11.94 -8.23 1.80
C LEU A 46 10.98 -9.04 0.93
N ASN A 47 10.19 -9.89 1.55
CA ASN A 47 9.04 -10.53 0.91
C ASN A 47 7.81 -10.34 1.80
N MET A 48 7.07 -9.27 1.57
CA MET A 48 5.95 -8.86 2.41
C MET A 48 4.81 -8.24 1.60
N SER A 49 3.60 -8.34 2.13
CA SER A 49 2.41 -7.67 1.62
C SER A 49 1.79 -6.80 2.70
N LEU A 50 1.44 -5.56 2.36
CA LEU A 50 0.75 -4.61 3.20
C LEU A 50 -0.66 -4.42 2.66
N SER A 51 -1.64 -4.34 3.55
CA SER A 51 -3.04 -4.10 3.20
C SER A 51 -3.57 -2.92 4.01
N SER A 52 -4.33 -2.03 3.37
CA SER A 52 -5.06 -0.97 4.08
C SER A 52 -6.27 -1.54 4.81
N ALA A 53 -6.81 -0.78 5.78
CA ALA A 53 -7.99 -1.19 6.55
C ALA A 53 -9.22 -1.50 5.70
N GLY A 54 -9.35 -0.87 4.52
CA GLY A 54 -10.46 -1.11 3.59
C GLY A 54 -10.37 -2.42 2.82
N CYS A 55 -9.33 -3.23 3.01
CA CYS A 55 -9.20 -4.54 2.38
C CYS A 55 -9.85 -5.65 3.22
N PRO A 56 -10.42 -6.69 2.58
CA PRO A 56 -10.75 -7.93 3.27
C PRO A 56 -9.52 -8.47 4.01
N GLN A 57 -9.72 -8.90 5.25
CA GLN A 57 -8.65 -9.51 6.05
C GLN A 57 -8.20 -10.82 5.40
N ASP A 58 -7.04 -10.79 4.75
CA ASP A 58 -6.32 -12.00 4.40
C ASP A 58 -5.35 -12.29 5.55
N THR A 59 -5.67 -13.32 6.35
CA THR A 59 -4.86 -13.79 7.47
C THR A 59 -3.50 -14.28 6.95
N THR A 60 -2.52 -13.39 6.88
CA THR A 60 -1.15 -13.74 6.50
C THR A 60 -0.21 -13.26 7.61
N GLY A 61 0.11 -14.14 8.54
CA GLY A 61 0.99 -13.81 9.66
C GLY A 61 1.16 -14.99 10.62
N GLY A 62 2.23 -15.76 10.44
CA GLY A 62 2.62 -16.83 11.36
C GLY A 62 3.98 -16.60 12.03
N ARG A 63 4.79 -15.66 11.50
CA ARG A 63 6.09 -15.30 12.06
C ARG A 63 6.16 -13.82 12.41
N PRO A 64 6.94 -13.45 13.44
CA PRO A 64 7.28 -12.05 13.67
C PRO A 64 7.99 -11.43 12.46
N PRO A 65 7.74 -10.14 12.17
CA PRO A 65 8.47 -9.42 11.14
C PRO A 65 9.96 -9.28 11.50
N THR A 66 10.81 -9.33 10.49
CA THR A 66 12.23 -8.95 10.58
C THR A 66 12.36 -7.45 10.87
N ARG A 67 13.58 -7.01 11.20
CA ARG A 67 13.87 -5.58 11.40
C ARG A 67 13.47 -4.72 10.19
N TYR A 68 13.82 -5.15 8.98
CA TYR A 68 13.49 -4.40 7.77
C TYR A 68 11.98 -4.39 7.50
N GLU A 69 11.30 -5.54 7.64
CA GLU A 69 9.83 -5.60 7.51
C GLU A 69 9.14 -4.69 8.53
N LYS A 70 9.66 -4.60 9.76
CA LYS A 70 9.15 -3.71 10.80
C LYS A 70 9.32 -2.23 10.42
N GLU A 71 10.46 -1.84 9.88
CA GLU A 71 10.68 -0.45 9.40
C GLU A 71 9.65 -0.08 8.31
N ILE A 72 9.28 -1.02 7.45
CA ILE A 72 8.22 -0.82 6.45
C ILE A 72 6.83 -0.71 7.10
N PHE A 73 6.52 -1.56 8.09
CA PHE A 73 5.25 -1.46 8.84
C PHE A 73 5.12 -0.15 9.60
N ASP A 74 6.17 0.26 10.31
CA ASP A 74 6.21 1.52 11.06
C ASP A 74 6.02 2.71 10.10
N LEU A 75 6.61 2.64 8.91
CA LEU A 75 6.41 3.64 7.87
C LEU A 75 4.97 3.64 7.34
N TRP A 76 4.37 2.47 7.12
CA TRP A 76 2.98 2.32 6.68
C TRP A 76 1.99 2.96 7.67
N GLU A 77 2.16 2.67 8.96
CA GLU A 77 1.38 3.23 10.05
C GLU A 77 1.60 4.74 10.19
N LYS A 78 2.87 5.20 10.14
CA LYS A 78 3.20 6.62 10.19
C LYS A 78 2.55 7.43 9.07
N ARG A 79 2.29 6.81 7.91
CA ARG A 79 1.58 7.43 6.78
C ARG A 79 0.06 7.33 6.88
N GLY A 80 -0.47 6.70 7.93
CA GLY A 80 -1.90 6.55 8.18
C GLY A 80 -2.59 5.66 7.16
N LEU A 81 -1.86 4.71 6.54
CA LEU A 81 -2.42 3.77 5.56
C LEU A 81 -3.17 2.60 6.22
N ASN A 82 -3.09 2.50 7.55
CA ASN A 82 -3.92 1.64 8.40
C ASN A 82 -5.28 2.27 8.76
N MET A 83 -5.56 3.50 8.33
CA MET A 83 -6.84 4.18 8.58
C MET A 83 -7.78 3.98 7.39
N GLU A 84 -9.09 3.90 7.64
CA GLU A 84 -10.10 3.72 6.58
C GLU A 84 -10.15 4.88 5.57
N ASN A 85 -9.86 6.10 6.03
CA ASN A 85 -10.09 7.34 5.27
C ASN A 85 -8.82 7.98 4.71
N PHE A 86 -7.74 7.22 4.51
CA PHE A 86 -6.49 7.78 3.99
C PHE A 86 -6.66 8.45 2.59
N HIS A 87 -5.72 9.32 2.24
CA HIS A 87 -5.71 10.03 0.96
C HIS A 87 -4.63 9.50 0.03
N GLY A 88 -4.77 9.73 -1.29
CA GLY A 88 -3.75 9.31 -2.26
C GLY A 88 -2.35 9.87 -1.98
N GLY A 89 -2.27 11.06 -1.39
CA GLY A 89 -0.99 11.64 -0.94
C GLY A 89 -0.25 10.79 0.10
N ASN A 90 -0.97 10.07 0.96
CA ASN A 90 -0.36 9.18 1.96
C ASN A 90 0.35 8.01 1.28
N LEU A 91 -0.30 7.40 0.28
CA LEU A 91 0.27 6.30 -0.50
C LEU A 91 1.43 6.78 -1.38
N VAL A 92 1.30 7.95 -2.02
CA VAL A 92 2.40 8.57 -2.77
C VAL A 92 3.62 8.79 -1.86
N ALA A 93 3.42 9.36 -0.67
CA ALA A 93 4.51 9.62 0.27
C ALA A 93 5.20 8.34 0.75
N PHE A 94 4.42 7.29 1.02
CA PHE A 94 4.93 5.95 1.33
C PHE A 94 5.81 5.40 0.20
N LEU A 95 5.30 5.37 -1.03
CA LEU A 95 6.01 4.81 -2.18
C LEU A 95 7.27 5.63 -2.55
N LYS A 96 7.25 6.96 -2.34
CA LYS A 96 8.44 7.80 -2.52
C LYS A 96 9.55 7.46 -1.52
N GLN A 97 9.20 7.16 -0.27
CA GLN A 97 10.17 6.80 0.75
C GLN A 97 10.70 5.37 0.60
N LEU A 98 9.93 4.44 0.03
CA LEU A 98 10.43 3.11 -0.31
C LEU A 98 11.47 3.11 -1.44
N LYS A 99 11.46 4.14 -2.29
CA LYS A 99 12.44 4.31 -3.39
C LYS A 99 13.70 5.06 -2.98
N ALA A 100 13.68 5.73 -1.82
CA ALA A 100 14.76 6.59 -1.34
C ALA A 100 15.88 5.74 -0.74
#